data_AF-A0A9Q6LS85-F1
#
_entry.id   AF-A0A9Q6LS85-F1
#
_cell.length_a   1.000
_cell.length_b   1.000
_cell.length_c   1.000
_cell.angle_alpha   90.00
_cell.angle_beta   90.00
_cell.angle_gamma   90.00
#
_symmetry.space_group_name_H-M   'P 1'
#
loop_
_entity.id
_entity.type
_entity.pdbx_description
1 polymer ?
#
loop_
_entity_poly.entity_id
_entity_poly.type
_entity_poly.pdbx_seq_one_letter_code
_entity_poly.pdbx_strand_id
1 'polypeptide(L)' 'MGLFALTSLLVASAGMAGLPSGSVGYLYLPALIGLLIGSFLGSPLGVWMVKRVSEQTSVWLFRIVLLAVIMQMIH' A
#
# COMPACT_ATOMS: atom_id res chain seq x y z
N MET A 1 0.24 -16.62 -7.37
CA MET A 1 -1.02 -15.84 -7.44
C MET A 1 -0.76 -14.40 -7.92
N GLY A 2 0.00 -13.58 -7.19
CA GLY A 2 0.23 -12.16 -7.57
C GLY A 2 0.88 -11.93 -8.95
N LEU A 3 1.84 -12.77 -9.35
CA LEU A 3 2.51 -12.62 -10.66
C LEU A 3 1.54 -12.76 -11.84
N PHE A 4 0.57 -13.67 -11.76
CA PHE A 4 -0.47 -13.85 -12.79
C PHE A 4 -1.43 -12.66 -12.88
N ALA A 5 -1.75 -12.03 -11.75
CA ALA A 5 -2.59 -10.83 -11.74
C ALA A 5 -1.85 -9.65 -12.39
N LEU A 6 -0.56 -9.48 -12.09
CA LEU A 6 0.27 -8.45 -12.69
C LEU A 6 0.40 -8.64 -14.21
N THR A 7 0.67 -9.86 -14.67
CA THR A 7 0.79 -10.12 -16.12
C THR A 7 -0.54 -9.89 -16.85
N SER A 8 -1.67 -10.28 -16.26
CA SER A 8 -3.01 -10.03 -16.82
C SER A 8 -3.30 -8.53 -16.98
N LEU A 9 -3.00 -7.72 -15.96
CA LEU A 9 -3.20 -6.27 -15.99
C LEU A 9 -2.32 -5.59 -17.04
N LEU A 10 -1.07 -6.03 -17.19
CA LEU A 10 -0.14 -5.52 -18.19
C LEU A 10 -0.62 -5.82 -19.62
N VAL A 11 -1.05 -7.05 -19.87
CA VAL A 11 -1.60 -7.46 -21.17
C VAL A 11 -2.91 -6.71 -21.48
N ALA A 12 -3.80 -6.55 -20.50
CA ALA A 12 -5.06 -5.82 -20.67
C ALA A 12 -4.87 -4.33 -20.99
N SER A 13 -3.75 -3.75 -20.56
CA SER A 13 -3.42 -2.33 -20.79
C SER A 13 -2.63 -2.06 -22.08
N ALA A 14 -2.27 -3.10 -22.84
CA ALA A 14 -1.49 -2.95 -24.07
C ALA A 14 -2.31 -2.22 -25.14
N GLY A 15 -1.86 -1.01 -25.53
CA GLY A 15 -2.51 -0.18 -26.56
C GLY A 15 -3.42 0.93 -26.04
N MET A 16 -3.47 1.16 -24.73
CA MET A 16 -4.27 2.24 -24.15
C MET A 16 -3.56 3.61 -24.29
N ALA A 17 -4.21 4.55 -24.97
CA ALA A 17 -3.71 5.92 -25.12
C ALA A 17 -4.12 6.80 -23.94
N GLY A 18 -3.24 7.68 -23.47
CA GLY A 18 -3.50 8.62 -22.37
C GLY A 18 -2.89 8.24 -21.01
N LEU A 19 -2.04 7.20 -20.96
CA LEU A 19 -1.31 6.84 -19.74
C LEU A 19 -0.19 7.85 -19.43
N PRO A 20 0.03 8.21 -18.16
CA PRO A 20 1.10 9.13 -17.77
C PRO A 20 2.47 8.58 -18.16
N SER A 21 3.37 9.47 -18.60
CA SER A 21 4.75 9.13 -18.94
C SER A 21 5.44 8.46 -17.74
N GLY A 22 5.93 7.23 -17.92
CA GLY A 22 6.48 6.40 -16.83
C GLY A 22 5.52 5.32 -16.31
N SER A 23 4.40 5.06 -17.00
CA SER A 23 3.55 3.91 -16.74
C SER A 23 3.92 2.72 -17.61
N VAL A 24 3.93 1.51 -17.04
CA VAL A 24 3.96 0.25 -17.80
C VAL A 24 2.57 -0.34 -17.66
N GLY A 25 1.75 -0.13 -18.68
CA GLY A 25 0.32 -0.45 -18.59
C GLY A 25 -0.41 0.42 -17.56
N TYR A 26 -1.28 -0.18 -16.76
CA TYR A 26 -1.92 0.50 -15.61
C TYR A 26 -0.98 0.78 -14.43
N LEU A 27 0.27 0.31 -14.49
CA LEU A 27 1.21 0.41 -13.38
C LEU A 27 2.07 1.67 -13.52
N TYR A 28 1.84 2.66 -12.67
CA TYR A 28 2.66 3.87 -12.63
C TYR A 28 3.96 3.62 -11.83
N LEU A 29 5.09 3.55 -12.53
CA LEU A 29 6.38 3.18 -11.94
C LEU A 29 6.84 4.14 -10.84
N PRO A 30 6.70 5.47 -10.96
CA PRO A 30 7.11 6.38 -9.90
C PRO A 30 6.38 6.15 -8.58
N ALA A 31 5.06 5.90 -8.61
CA ALA A 31 4.30 5.54 -7.41
C ALA A 31 4.73 4.17 -6.86
N LEU A 32 5.00 3.20 -7.74
CA LEU A 32 5.50 1.88 -7.32
C LEU A 32 6.85 1.99 -6.63
N ILE A 33 7.79 2.79 -7.15
CA ILE A 33 9.09 3.02 -6.51
C ILE A 33 8.88 3.66 -5.13
N GLY A 34 8.04 4.69 -5.03
CA GLY A 34 7.71 5.31 -3.75
C GLY A 34 7.14 4.32 -2.74
N LEU A 35 6.23 3.45 -3.19
CA LEU A 35 5.62 2.41 -2.37
C LEU A 35 6.63 1.33 -1.95
N LEU A 36 7.51 0.91 -2.86
CA LEU A 36 8.58 -0.05 -2.54
C LEU A 36 9.52 0.53 -1.48
N ILE A 37 10.01 1.75 -1.68
CA ILE A 37 10.87 2.43 -0.71
C ILE A 37 10.16 2.53 0.64
N GLY A 38 8.90 3.00 0.64
CA GLY A 38 8.09 3.09 1.85
C GLY A 38 7.89 1.75 2.54
N SER A 39 7.72 0.66 1.79
CA SER A 39 7.55 -0.69 2.34
C SER A 39 8.86 -1.26 2.91
N PHE A 40 9.98 -1.05 2.21
CA PHE A 40 11.31 -1.46 2.67
C PHE A 40 11.73 -0.71 3.94
N LEU A 41 11.38 0.57 4.05
CA LEU A 41 11.69 1.38 5.24
C LEU A 41 10.66 1.17 6.35
N GLY A 42 9.38 1.02 5.99
CA GLY A 42 8.27 0.83 6.93
C GLY A 42 8.35 -0.49 7.69
N SER A 43 8.84 -1.57 7.07
CA SER A 43 9.00 -2.87 7.73
C SER A 43 9.95 -2.84 8.95
N PRO A 44 11.22 -2.39 8.84
CA PRO A 44 12.11 -2.30 10.00
C PRO A 44 11.65 -1.25 11.02
N LEU A 45 11.09 -0.13 10.56
CA LEU A 45 10.53 0.89 11.46
C LEU A 45 9.35 0.33 12.28
N GLY A 46 8.43 -0.40 11.64
CA GLY A 46 7.30 -1.04 12.30
C GLY A 46 7.74 -2.08 13.33
N VAL A 47 8.71 -2.94 12.99
CA VAL A 47 9.27 -3.92 13.93
C VAL A 47 9.94 -3.23 15.12
N TRP A 48 10.66 -2.13 14.89
CA TRP A 48 11.29 -1.35 15.96
C TRP A 48 10.25 -0.71 16.88
N MET A 49 9.19 -0.13 16.31
CA MET A 49 8.10 0.48 17.08
C MET A 49 7.35 -0.55 17.93
N VAL A 50 7.00 -1.71 17.36
CA VAL A 50 6.27 -2.76 18.10
C VAL A 50 7.07 -3.26 19.31
N LYS A 51 8.39 -3.36 19.22
CA LYS A 51 9.24 -3.77 20.36
C LYS A 51 9.28 -2.75 21.50
N ARG A 52 9.00 -1.48 21.22
CA ARG A 52 9.03 -0.37 22.21
C ARG A 52 7.68 -0.09 22.84
N VAL A 53 6.60 -0.59 22.24
CA VAL A 53 5.23 -0.22 22.59
C VAL A 53 4.61 -1.31 23.46
N SER A 54 3.98 -0.91 24.57
CA SER A 54 3.24 -1.81 25.46
C SER A 54 2.05 -2.41 24.72
N GLU A 55 1.70 -3.65 25.05
CA GLU A 55 0.56 -4.38 24.49
C GLU A 55 -0.76 -3.58 24.63
N GLN A 56 -0.95 -2.91 25.77
CA GLN A 56 -2.11 -2.04 26.02
C GLN A 56 -2.22 -0.89 25.01
N THR A 57 -1.10 -0.26 24.67
CA THR A 57 -1.06 0.84 23.71
C THR A 57 -1.37 0.35 22.30
N SER A 58 -0.89 -0.84 21.92
CA SER A 58 -1.17 -1.45 20.62
C SER A 58 -2.67 -1.70 20.41
N VAL A 59 -3.33 -2.30 21.41
CA VAL A 59 -4.77 -2.54 21.37
C VAL A 59 -5.56 -1.24 21.33
N TRP A 60 -5.16 -0.23 22.11
CA TRP A 60 -5.82 1.07 22.10
C TRP A 60 -5.69 1.77 20.75
N LEU A 61 -4.49 1.76 20.15
CA LEU A 61 -4.24 2.32 18.82
C LEU A 61 -5.08 1.60 17.75
N PHE A 62 -5.13 0.28 17.78
CA PHE A 62 -5.93 -0.51 16.83
C PHE A 62 -7.42 -0.14 16.90
N ARG A 63 -7.97 0.02 18.11
CA ARG A 63 -9.36 0.45 18.31
C ARG A 63 -9.63 1.83 17.71
N ILE A 64 -8.71 2.77 17.88
CA ILE A 64 -8.84 4.12 17.30
C ILE A 64 -8.80 4.08 15.79
N VAL A 65 -7.87 3.32 15.20
CA VAL A 65 -7.78 3.18 13.74
C VAL A 65 -9.07 2.58 13.19
N LEU A 66 -9.61 1.54 13.82
CA LEU A 66 -10.90 0.97 13.40
C LEU A 66 -12.04 1.98 13.48
N LEU A 67 -12.16 2.72 14.58
CA LEU A 67 -13.20 3.75 14.71
C LEU A 67 -13.05 4.83 13.63
N ALA A 68 -11.83 5.27 13.33
CA ALA A 68 -11.57 6.26 12.29
C ALA A 68 -11.98 5.74 10.89
N VAL A 69 -11.63 4.50 10.56
CA VAL A 69 -12.01 3.88 9.28
C VAL A 69 -13.52 3.71 9.17
N ILE A 70 -14.18 3.27 10.24
CA ILE A 70 -15.64 3.14 10.28
C ILE A 70 -16.30 4.50 10.04
N MET A 71 -15.84 5.55 10.73
CA MET A 71 -16.37 6.90 10.54
C MET A 71 -16.18 7.38 9.10
N GLN A 72 -15.04 7.10 8.47
CA GLN A 72 -14.77 7.46 7.09
C GLN A 72 -15.56 6.64 6.05
N MET A 73 -15.94 5.41 6.36
CA MET A 73 -16.79 4.60 5.47
C MET A 73 -18.26 4.99 5.58
N ILE A 74 -18.70 5.47 6.75
CA ILE A 74 -20.09 5.89 6.99
C ILE A 74 -20.36 7.29 6.42
N HIS A 75 -19.34 8.17 6.35
CA HIS A 75 -19.45 9.53 5.84
C HIS A 75 -18.91 9.68 4.42
#